data_AF-A0A535UC98-F1
#
_entry.id   AF-A0A535UC98-F1
#
_cell.length_a   1.000
_cell.length_b   1.000
_cell.length_c   1.000
_cell.angle_alpha   90.00
_cell.angle_beta   90.00
_cell.angle_gamma   90.00
#
_symmetry.space_group_name_H-M   'P 1'
#
loop_
_entity.id
_entity.type
_entity.pdbx_description
1 polymer ?
#
loop_
_entity_poly.entity_id
_entity_poly.type
_entity_poly.pdbx_seq_one_letter_code
_entity_poly.pdbx_strand_id
1 'polypeptide(L)'
;MVPPVDITPTQVPGNVLGNGLAVAFLALLHIQIAAYPQGAAALSTLSQGISLMRDDPRHERFAHGLISSMAYVFSFGAAVAIFWVL
;
A
#
# COMPACT_ATOMS: atom_id res chain seq x y z
N MET A 1 6.03 39.26 29.03
CA MET A 1 5.89 39.21 27.56
C MET A 1 6.87 38.17 27.04
N VAL A 2 6.38 37.02 26.58
CA VAL A 2 7.21 35.97 25.97
C VAL A 2 7.40 36.34 24.50
N PRO A 3 8.63 36.40 23.97
CA PRO A 3 8.85 36.71 22.57
C PRO A 3 8.28 35.59 21.68
N PRO A 4 7.73 35.92 20.49
CA PRO A 4 7.25 34.92 19.56
C PRO A 4 8.42 34.04 19.12
N VAL A 5 8.22 32.71 19.20
CA VAL A 5 9.15 31.74 18.63
C VAL A 5 8.88 31.69 17.14
N ASP A 6 9.77 32.28 16.34
CA ASP A 6 9.77 32.13 14.89
C ASP A 6 10.12 30.68 14.54
N ILE A 7 9.10 29.83 14.41
CA ILE A 7 9.23 28.51 13.78
C ILE A 7 9.37 28.73 12.28
N THR A 8 10.60 29.02 11.84
CA THR A 8 10.96 28.92 10.44
C THR A 8 10.77 27.47 10.03
N PRO A 9 9.82 27.12 9.12
CA PRO A 9 9.77 25.76 8.62
C PRO A 9 11.11 25.53 7.94
N THR A 10 11.91 24.61 8.47
CA THR A 10 13.18 24.22 7.88
C THR A 10 12.87 23.78 6.45
N GLN A 11 13.14 24.65 5.47
CA GLN A 11 13.06 24.28 4.08
C GLN A 11 14.05 23.15 3.90
N VAL A 12 13.54 21.94 3.68
CA VAL A 12 14.35 20.79 3.31
C VAL A 12 15.25 21.26 2.17
N PRO A 13 16.59 21.27 2.35
CA PRO A 13 17.49 21.75 1.32
C PRO A 13 17.47 20.73 0.17
N GLY A 14 16.60 20.97 -0.79
CA GLY A 14 16.36 20.12 -1.94
C GLY A 14 15.48 20.87 -2.94
N ASN A 15 15.87 20.84 -4.22
CA ASN A 15 15.10 21.44 -5.30
C ASN A 15 13.64 20.96 -5.21
N VAL A 16 12.68 21.89 -5.10
CA VAL A 16 11.24 21.59 -4.94
C VAL A 16 10.75 20.62 -6.03
N LEU A 17 11.33 20.72 -7.23
CA LEU A 17 11.09 19.78 -8.33
C LEU A 17 11.63 18.37 -8.05
N GLY A 18 12.84 18.24 -7.50
CA GLY A 18 13.46 16.95 -7.19
C GLY A 18 12.71 16.21 -6.09
N ASN A 19 12.37 16.91 -5.00
CA ASN A 19 11.59 16.33 -3.90
C ASN A 19 10.16 16.01 -4.37
N GLY A 20 9.52 16.89 -5.13
CA GLY A 20 8.19 16.66 -5.68
C GLY A 20 8.13 15.47 -6.65
N LEU A 21 9.15 15.27 -7.48
CA LEU A 21 9.26 14.11 -8.35
C LEU A 21 9.49 12.82 -7.56
N ALA A 22 10.41 12.82 -6.59
CA ALA A 22 10.68 11.66 -5.75
C ALA A 22 9.42 11.21 -5.00
N VAL A 23 8.69 12.17 -4.43
CA VAL A 23 7.37 11.98 -3.86
C VAL A 23 6.46 11.36 -4.93
N ALA A 24 6.16 12.03 -6.04
CA ALA A 24 5.26 11.53 -7.09
C ALA A 24 5.54 10.07 -7.54
N PHE A 25 6.82 9.69 -7.71
CA PHE A 25 7.22 8.31 -8.02
C PHE A 25 6.81 7.32 -6.93
N LEU A 26 7.02 7.65 -5.66
CA LEU A 26 6.64 6.81 -4.53
C LEU A 26 5.12 6.62 -4.42
N ALA A 27 4.27 7.63 -4.71
CA ALA A 27 2.81 7.39 -4.71
C ALA A 27 2.38 6.53 -5.86
N LEU A 28 2.91 6.77 -7.07
CA LEU A 28 2.55 5.94 -8.21
C LEU A 28 2.90 4.48 -7.95
N LEU A 29 4.10 4.23 -7.39
CA LEU A 29 4.52 2.90 -6.95
C LEU A 29 3.57 2.34 -5.87
N HIS A 30 3.26 3.12 -4.83
CA HIS A 30 2.38 2.70 -3.75
C HIS A 30 0.96 2.36 -4.26
N ILE A 31 0.40 3.17 -5.15
CA ILE A 31 -0.93 2.95 -5.74
C ILE A 31 -0.96 1.67 -6.58
N GLN A 32 0.10 1.41 -7.37
CA GLN A 32 0.21 0.16 -8.13
C GLN A 32 0.27 -1.06 -7.20
N ILE A 33 1.03 -0.96 -6.11
CA ILE A 33 1.12 -2.03 -5.10
C ILE A 33 -0.23 -2.20 -4.38
N ALA A 34 -0.94 -1.11 -4.07
CA ALA A 34 -2.22 -1.11 -3.34
C ALA A 34 -3.40 -1.64 -4.18
N ALA A 35 -3.33 -1.58 -5.51
CA ALA A 35 -4.34 -2.16 -6.38
C ALA A 35 -4.38 -3.71 -6.28
N TYR A 36 -3.22 -4.35 -6.07
CA TYR A 36 -3.13 -5.80 -5.90
C TYR A 36 -3.94 -6.34 -4.71
N PRO A 37 -3.76 -5.87 -3.45
CA PRO A 37 -4.53 -6.35 -2.30
C PRO A 37 -6.03 -6.11 -2.47
N GLN A 38 -6.45 -5.02 -3.13
CA GLN A 38 -7.87 -4.80 -3.43
C GLN A 38 -8.45 -5.87 -4.37
N GLY A 39 -7.75 -6.18 -5.47
CA GLY A 39 -8.16 -7.24 -6.38
C GLY A 39 -8.08 -8.63 -5.75
N ALA A 40 -7.03 -8.88 -4.97
CA ALA A 40 -6.81 -10.14 -4.27
C ALA A 40 -7.90 -10.43 -3.24
N ALA A 41 -8.33 -9.42 -2.48
CA ALA A 41 -9.45 -9.55 -1.54
C ALA A 41 -10.74 -9.98 -2.27
N ALA A 42 -11.10 -9.30 -3.35
CA ALA A 42 -12.29 -9.64 -4.14
C ALA A 42 -12.22 -11.07 -4.69
N LEU A 43 -11.09 -11.46 -5.28
CA LEU A 43 -10.89 -12.82 -5.83
C LEU A 43 -10.87 -13.89 -4.74
N SER A 44 -10.29 -13.62 -3.58
CA SER A 44 -10.25 -14.56 -2.46
C SER A 44 -11.66 -14.86 -1.93
N THR A 45 -12.49 -13.82 -1.75
CA THR A 45 -13.88 -13.95 -1.31
C THR A 45 -14.73 -14.70 -2.33
N LEU A 46 -14.58 -14.38 -3.62
CA LEU A 46 -15.28 -15.09 -4.69
C LEU A 46 -14.86 -16.56 -4.76
N SER A 47 -13.56 -16.84 -4.64
CA SER A 47 -13.04 -18.21 -4.67
C SER A 47 -13.52 -19.02 -3.47
N GLN A 48 -13.54 -18.44 -2.26
CA GLN A 48 -14.16 -19.10 -1.10
C GLN A 48 -15.65 -19.38 -1.33
N GLY A 49 -16.40 -18.43 -1.90
CA GLY A 49 -17.80 -18.63 -2.24
C GLY A 49 -18.01 -19.79 -3.21
N ILE A 50 -17.18 -19.89 -4.26
CA ILE A 50 -17.22 -21.01 -5.21
C ILE A 50 -16.86 -22.33 -4.52
N SER A 51 -15.84 -22.32 -3.64
CA SER A 51 -15.43 -23.50 -2.87
C SER A 51 -16.58 -24.05 -2.03
N LEU A 52 -17.32 -23.17 -1.34
CA LEU A 52 -18.47 -23.56 -0.52
C LEU A 52 -19.64 -24.07 -1.36
N MET A 53 -19.87 -23.49 -2.53
CA MET A 53 -20.97 -23.89 -3.43
C MET A 53 -20.69 -25.19 -4.19
N ARG A 54 -19.43 -25.45 -4.54
CA ARG A 54 -19.02 -26.57 -5.40
C ARG A 54 -18.25 -27.68 -4.68
N ASP A 55 -18.00 -27.50 -3.39
CA ASP A 55 -17.17 -28.40 -2.56
C ASP A 55 -15.80 -28.70 -3.22
N ASP A 56 -15.21 -27.68 -3.88
CA ASP A 56 -13.97 -27.82 -4.62
C ASP A 56 -12.76 -27.28 -3.82
N PRO A 57 -11.89 -28.16 -3.30
CA PRO A 57 -10.75 -27.78 -2.46
C PRO A 57 -9.64 -27.03 -3.22
N ARG A 58 -9.73 -26.91 -4.56
CA ARG A 58 -8.79 -26.10 -5.35
C ARG A 58 -9.03 -24.61 -5.12
N HIS A 59 -10.30 -24.22 -5.03
CA HIS A 59 -10.69 -22.82 -4.84
C HIS A 59 -10.36 -22.32 -3.43
N GLU A 60 -10.46 -23.18 -2.42
CA GLU A 60 -10.00 -22.88 -1.07
C GLU A 60 -8.48 -22.68 -1.00
N ARG A 61 -7.70 -23.57 -1.63
CA ARG A 61 -6.23 -23.43 -1.71
C ARG A 61 -5.80 -22.16 -2.44
N PHE A 62 -6.50 -21.80 -3.52
CA PHE A 62 -6.24 -20.56 -4.23
C PHE A 62 -6.55 -19.32 -3.36
N ALA A 63 -7.68 -19.31 -2.66
CA ALA A 63 -8.04 -18.21 -1.76
C ALA A 63 -7.02 -18.06 -0.61
N HIS A 64 -6.58 -19.18 -0.03
CA HIS A 64 -5.57 -19.17 1.02
C HIS A 64 -4.21 -18.65 0.51
N GLY A 65 -3.79 -19.07 -0.68
CA GLY A 65 -2.58 -18.56 -1.33
C GLY A 65 -2.64 -17.06 -1.59
N LEU A 66 -3.78 -16.56 -2.07
CA LEU A 66 -4.05 -15.13 -2.27
C LEU A 66 -3.97 -14.32 -0.99
N ILE A 67 -4.54 -14.82 0.12
CA ILE A 67 -4.47 -14.14 1.41
C ILE A 67 -3.02 -14.08 1.92
N SER A 68 -2.26 -15.17 1.77
CA SER A 68 -0.85 -15.20 2.17
C SER A 68 -0.01 -14.21 1.36
N SER A 69 -0.16 -14.18 0.03
CA SER A 69 0.55 -13.21 -0.81
C SER A 69 0.12 -11.77 -0.55
N MET A 70 -1.16 -11.55 -0.23
CA MET A 70 -1.71 -10.23 0.11
C MET A 70 -1.05 -9.64 1.35
N ALA A 71 -0.73 -10.44 2.38
CA ALA A 71 -0.01 -9.97 3.56
C ALA A 71 1.39 -9.43 3.24
N TYR A 72 2.12 -10.11 2.34
CA TYR A 72 3.45 -9.66 1.90
C TYR A 72 3.38 -8.36 1.10
N VAL A 73 2.46 -8.29 0.13
CA VAL A 73 2.31 -7.12 -0.74
C VAL A 73 1.80 -5.91 0.05
N PHE A 74 0.87 -6.11 0.99
CA PHE A 74 0.40 -5.07 1.89
C PHE A 74 1.53 -4.51 2.77
N SER A 75 2.34 -5.39 3.37
CA SER A 75 3.46 -4.98 4.22
C SER A 75 4.50 -4.16 3.46
N PHE A 76 4.81 -4.56 2.22
CA PHE A 76 5.69 -3.81 1.33
C PHE A 76 5.08 -2.45 0.94
N GLY A 77 3.81 -2.42 0.55
CA GLY A 77 3.10 -1.18 0.23
C GLY A 77 3.08 -0.20 1.41
N ALA A 78 2.80 -0.69 2.62
CA ALA A 78 2.81 0.11 3.84
C ALA A 78 4.20 0.70 4.13
N ALA A 79 5.27 -0.08 3.96
CA ALA A 79 6.64 0.43 4.11
C ALA A 79 6.94 1.56 3.10
N VAL A 80 6.54 1.40 1.83
CA VAL A 80 6.71 2.44 0.80
C VAL A 80 5.94 3.71 1.15
N ALA A 81 4.74 3.60 1.73
CA ALA A 81 3.97 4.77 2.17
C ALA A 81 4.66 5.54 3.30
N ILE A 82 5.29 4.83 4.25
CA ILE A 82 6.00 5.47 5.37
C ILE A 82 7.15 6.34 4.87
N PHE A 83 7.88 5.92 3.84
CA PHE A 83 8.96 6.71 3.22
C PHE A 83 8.50 7.96 2.49
N TRP A 84 7.24 8.04 2.06
CA TRP A 84 6.68 9.26 1.48
C TRP A 84 6.25 10.25 2.57
N VAL A 85 5.65 9.75 3.67
CA VAL A 85 5.01 10.58 4.70
C VAL A 85 6.03 11.24 5.64
N LEU A 86 7.20 10.63 5.79
CA LEU A 86 8.36 11.15 6.54
C LEU A 86 9.25 12.03 5.65
#